data_AF-A0AA38SZG5-F1
#
_entry.id   AF-A0AA38SZG5-F1
#
_cell.length_a   1.000
_cell.length_b   1.000
_cell.length_c   1.000
_cell.angle_alpha   90.00
_cell.angle_beta   90.00
_cell.angle_gamma   90.00
#
_symmetry.space_group_name_H-M   'P 1'
#
loop_
_entity.id
_entity.type
_entity.pdbx_description
1 polymer ?
#
loop_
_entity_poly.entity_id
_entity_poly.type
_entity_poly.pdbx_seq_one_letter_code
_entity_poly.pdbx_strand_id
1 'polypeptide(L)'
;MADTLRRSAKKRQERPPPPPSRRREESSSKNHKETEGSKKKSSNWGGKKNEGCYGETEPMMDDHLWESIIDPKMLRILESSLSKLKSEGVNVKLINITQLTQCRKDAYPTVHRKLWRTLTDDQKENPQRASDCTHWCLPEVPDVWNELLLAYIFPATETVEMEASYERSAVG
;
A
#
# COMPACT_ATOMS: atom_id res chain seq x y z
N MET A 1 3.28 9.38 -14.01
CA MET A 1 2.87 8.63 -12.79
C MET A 1 1.76 9.35 -12.03
N ALA A 2 1.94 10.62 -11.62
CA ALA A 2 0.89 11.38 -10.91
C ALA A 2 -0.49 11.38 -11.61
N ASP A 3 -0.53 11.46 -12.94
CA ASP A 3 -1.79 11.47 -13.70
C ASP A 3 -2.47 10.09 -13.79
N THR A 4 -1.71 9.00 -13.81
CA THR A 4 -2.24 7.63 -13.71
C THR A 4 -2.90 7.43 -12.33
N LEU A 5 -2.26 7.96 -11.28
CA LEU A 5 -2.75 7.89 -9.91
C LEU A 5 -4.04 8.72 -9.71
N ARG A 6 -4.14 9.92 -10.32
CA ARG A 6 -5.37 10.74 -10.29
C ARG A 6 -6.57 10.05 -10.95
N ARG A 7 -6.36 9.29 -12.03
CA ARG A 7 -7.45 8.61 -12.75
C ARG A 7 -8.03 7.45 -11.94
N SER A 8 -7.21 6.71 -11.20
CA SER A 8 -7.66 5.58 -10.39
C SER A 8 -8.46 6.02 -9.15
N ALA A 9 -8.04 7.11 -8.49
CA ALA A 9 -8.77 7.71 -7.36
C ALA A 9 -10.21 8.14 -7.72
N LYS A 10 -10.42 8.69 -8.92
CA LYS A 10 -11.74 9.14 -9.39
C LYS A 10 -12.72 7.98 -9.61
N LYS A 11 -12.25 6.81 -10.05
CA LYS A 11 -13.08 5.61 -10.30
C LYS A 11 -13.66 4.99 -9.02
N ARG A 12 -13.16 5.38 -7.84
CA ARG A 12 -13.62 4.89 -6.53
C ARG A 12 -14.88 5.59 -6.02
N GLN A 13 -15.08 6.86 -6.36
CA GLN A 13 -16.25 7.65 -5.91
C GLN A 13 -17.59 7.08 -6.39
N GLU A 14 -17.58 6.25 -7.44
CA GLU A 14 -18.80 5.75 -8.08
C GLU A 14 -19.18 4.31 -7.66
N ARG A 15 -18.40 3.65 -6.78
CA ARG A 15 -18.73 2.27 -6.37
C ARG A 15 -19.64 2.24 -5.14
N PRO A 16 -20.87 1.68 -5.26
CA PRO A 16 -21.76 1.52 -4.11
C PRO A 16 -21.20 0.49 -3.11
N PRO A 17 -21.57 0.59 -1.82
CA PRO A 17 -21.17 -0.39 -0.82
C PRO A 17 -21.69 -1.78 -1.18
N PRO A 18 -20.93 -2.87 -0.89
CA PRO A 18 -21.41 -4.21 -1.14
C PRO A 18 -22.65 -4.51 -0.28
N PRO A 19 -23.65 -5.24 -0.82
CA PRO A 19 -24.83 -5.61 -0.05
C PRO A 19 -24.45 -6.54 1.11
N PRO A 20 -25.16 -6.49 2.25
CA PRO A 20 -24.90 -7.38 3.38
C PRO A 20 -25.12 -8.83 2.95
N SER A 21 -24.08 -9.66 3.07
CA SER A 21 -24.16 -11.09 2.75
C SER A 21 -25.05 -11.82 3.77
N ARG A 22 -25.98 -12.65 3.28
CA ARG A 22 -26.89 -13.47 4.08
C ARG A 22 -26.12 -14.39 5.04
N ARG A 23 -26.63 -14.42 6.28
CA ARG A 23 -26.11 -15.05 7.49
C ARG A 23 -26.20 -16.59 7.41
N ARG A 24 -25.15 -17.29 7.85
CA ARG A 24 -25.26 -18.62 8.49
C ARG A 24 -24.66 -18.45 9.88
N GLU A 25 -25.48 -18.61 10.90
CA GLU A 25 -25.06 -18.52 12.30
C GLU A 25 -24.32 -19.79 12.68
N GLU A 26 -23.04 -19.68 12.99
CA GLU A 26 -22.36 -20.62 13.86
C GLU A 26 -21.86 -19.85 15.07
N SER A 27 -22.47 -20.17 16.20
CA SER A 27 -22.11 -19.73 17.53
C SER A 27 -20.73 -20.25 17.89
N SER A 28 -19.76 -19.36 18.10
CA SER A 28 -18.52 -19.72 18.80
C SER A 28 -18.00 -18.58 19.66
N SER A 29 -17.82 -18.94 20.93
CA SER A 29 -17.12 -18.33 22.06
C SER A 29 -16.56 -16.91 21.94
N LYS A 30 -17.07 -16.04 22.81
CA LYS A 30 -16.46 -14.78 23.23
C LYS A 30 -15.13 -15.08 23.93
N ASN A 31 -14.01 -14.90 23.24
CA ASN A 31 -12.68 -14.65 23.83
C ASN A 31 -11.72 -14.16 22.76
N HIS A 32 -11.92 -12.93 22.28
CA HIS A 32 -10.87 -12.20 21.57
C HIS A 32 -10.68 -10.86 22.28
N LYS A 33 -9.63 -10.76 23.11
CA LYS A 33 -9.02 -9.47 23.41
C LYS A 33 -8.59 -8.91 22.06
N GLU A 34 -9.26 -7.84 21.60
CA GLU A 34 -8.81 -7.09 20.44
C GLU A 34 -7.43 -6.51 20.79
N THR A 35 -6.41 -7.03 20.12
CA THR A 35 -5.10 -6.39 20.08
C THR A 35 -5.30 -5.07 19.36
N GLU A 36 -5.03 -3.95 20.04
CA GLU A 36 -4.91 -2.65 19.40
C GLU A 36 -3.71 -2.70 18.43
N GLY A 37 -3.96 -3.16 17.21
CA GLY A 37 -3.00 -3.03 16.12
C GLY A 37 -2.69 -1.55 15.90
N SER A 38 -1.41 -1.23 15.66
CA SER A 38 -0.93 0.13 15.41
C SER A 38 -1.79 0.83 14.35
N LYS A 39 -2.71 1.69 14.79
CA LYS A 39 -3.55 2.52 13.92
C LYS A 39 -2.67 3.59 13.29
N LYS A 40 -2.56 3.61 11.96
CA LYS A 40 -1.98 4.77 11.26
C LYS A 40 -2.88 5.98 11.51
N LYS A 41 -2.27 7.07 12.00
CA LYS A 41 -2.97 8.30 12.38
C LYS A 41 -2.82 9.32 11.28
N SER A 42 -3.88 10.06 10.98
CA SER A 42 -3.85 11.12 9.99
C SER A 42 -2.95 12.29 10.37
N SER A 43 -2.63 12.43 11.67
CA SER A 43 -1.58 13.34 12.13
C SER A 43 -0.22 13.12 11.47
N ASN A 44 0.08 11.90 11.01
CA ASN A 44 1.32 11.59 10.29
C ASN A 44 1.37 12.26 8.92
N TRP A 45 0.22 12.71 8.41
CA TRP A 45 0.07 13.40 7.14
C TRP A 45 -0.69 14.73 7.27
N GLY A 46 -0.51 15.43 8.39
CA GLY A 46 -1.08 16.77 8.60
C GLY A 46 -2.59 16.79 8.82
N GLY A 47 -3.24 15.62 8.94
CA GLY A 47 -4.64 15.48 9.31
C GLY A 47 -4.90 15.64 10.80
N LYS A 48 -6.18 15.58 11.19
CA LYS A 48 -6.59 15.79 12.59
C LYS A 48 -6.09 14.67 13.51
N LYS A 49 -5.70 15.03 14.73
CA LYS A 49 -5.30 14.05 15.75
C LYS A 49 -6.44 13.05 16.00
N ASN A 50 -6.12 11.76 16.00
CA ASN A 50 -7.01 10.62 16.21
C ASN A 50 -7.97 10.25 15.06
N GLU A 51 -7.83 10.85 13.87
CA GLU A 51 -8.46 10.33 12.66
C GLU A 51 -7.54 9.32 11.96
N GLY A 52 -8.14 8.36 11.24
CA GLY A 52 -7.44 7.38 10.43
C GLY A 52 -7.44 7.77 8.95
N CYS A 53 -7.41 6.77 8.07
CA CYS A 53 -7.46 6.94 6.62
C CYS A 53 -8.89 7.09 6.06
N TYR A 54 -9.93 7.09 6.89
CA TYR A 54 -11.31 7.17 6.43
C TYR A 54 -11.62 8.58 5.92
N GLY A 55 -12.18 8.66 4.71
CA GLY A 55 -12.47 9.92 4.02
C GLY A 55 -11.30 10.48 3.21
N GLU A 56 -10.12 9.87 3.27
CA GLU A 56 -8.98 10.26 2.44
C GLU A 56 -9.21 9.82 0.99
N THR A 57 -9.19 10.78 0.07
CA THR A 57 -9.51 10.54 -1.35
C THR A 57 -8.42 11.00 -2.31
N GLU A 58 -7.45 11.76 -1.81
CA GLU A 58 -6.31 12.24 -2.58
C GLU A 58 -4.99 11.88 -1.90
N PRO A 59 -3.94 11.59 -2.69
CA PRO A 59 -2.61 11.36 -2.14
C PRO A 59 -2.07 12.64 -1.51
N MET A 60 -1.07 12.48 -0.66
CA MET A 60 -0.27 13.58 -0.16
C MET A 60 0.61 14.15 -1.29
N MET A 61 0.59 15.47 -1.43
CA MET A 61 1.42 16.19 -2.41
C MET A 61 2.53 17.03 -1.74
N ASP A 62 2.64 16.99 -0.41
CA ASP A 62 3.62 17.75 0.36
C ASP A 62 4.89 16.92 0.60
N ASP A 63 5.96 17.30 -0.10
CA ASP A 63 7.28 16.69 -0.03
C ASP A 63 8.04 17.01 1.28
N HIS A 64 7.52 17.81 2.20
CA HIS A 64 8.15 18.04 3.51
C HIS A 64 7.61 17.10 4.59
N LEU A 65 6.45 16.49 4.35
CA LEU A 65 5.73 15.73 5.36
C LEU A 65 6.21 14.27 5.44
N TRP A 66 6.86 13.74 4.40
CA TRP A 66 7.36 12.35 4.36
C TRP A 66 8.48 12.08 5.37
N GLU A 67 9.37 13.05 5.63
CA GLU A 67 10.50 12.88 6.55
C GLU A 67 10.01 12.51 7.96
N SER A 68 8.81 12.98 8.32
CA SER A 68 8.20 12.73 9.63
C SER A 68 7.59 11.33 9.79
N ILE A 69 7.36 10.61 8.69
CA ILE A 69 6.64 9.33 8.68
C ILE A 69 7.58 8.13 8.81
N ILE A 70 8.83 8.29 8.37
CA ILE A 70 9.81 7.21 8.40
C ILE A 70 10.51 7.18 9.75
N ASP A 71 10.50 6.02 10.42
CA ASP A 71 11.30 5.81 11.64
C ASP A 71 12.80 5.73 11.28
N PRO A 72 13.63 6.71 11.69
CA PRO A 72 15.06 6.71 11.37
C PRO A 72 15.79 5.48 11.93
N LYS A 73 15.29 4.90 13.02
CA LYS A 73 15.86 3.68 13.61
C LYS A 73 15.68 2.49 12.68
N MET A 74 14.52 2.39 12.02
CA MET A 74 14.24 1.32 11.06
C MET A 74 15.10 1.45 9.81
N LEU A 75 15.30 2.68 9.30
CA LEU A 75 16.22 2.93 8.20
C LEU A 75 17.65 2.51 8.54
N ARG A 76 18.14 2.89 9.72
CA ARG A 76 19.49 2.50 10.16
C ARG A 76 19.65 0.98 10.24
N ILE A 77 18.63 0.26 10.72
CA ILE A 77 18.64 -1.21 10.77
C ILE A 77 18.72 -1.78 9.34
N LEU A 78 17.91 -1.24 8.42
CA LEU A 78 17.93 -1.65 7.01
C LEU A 78 19.31 -1.43 6.39
N GLU A 79 19.88 -0.24 6.53
CA GLU A 79 21.20 0.12 6.00
C GLU A 79 22.31 -0.76 6.57
N SER A 80 22.30 -1.01 7.88
CA SER A 80 23.27 -1.89 8.53
C SER A 80 23.17 -3.34 8.03
N SER A 81 21.95 -3.82 7.79
CA SER A 81 21.70 -5.17 7.28
C SER A 81 22.19 -5.31 5.84
N LEU A 82 21.89 -4.32 4.98
CA LEU A 82 22.37 -4.29 3.60
C LEU A 82 23.90 -4.22 3.52
N SER A 83 24.51 -3.41 4.39
CA SER A 83 25.97 -3.28 4.46
C SER A 83 26.64 -4.60 4.86
N LYS A 84 26.05 -5.32 5.83
CA LYS A 84 26.53 -6.64 6.25
C LYS A 84 26.47 -7.65 5.09
N LEU A 85 25.32 -7.75 4.42
CA LEU A 85 25.15 -8.64 3.26
C LEU A 85 26.16 -8.32 2.14
N LYS A 86 26.40 -7.04 1.88
CA LYS A 86 27.42 -6.59 0.92
C LYS A 86 28.82 -7.02 1.32
N SER A 87 29.16 -6.94 2.61
CA SER A 87 30.47 -7.40 3.12
C SER A 87 30.67 -8.92 3.02
N GLU A 88 29.58 -9.69 3.00
CA GLU A 88 29.57 -11.13 2.81
C GLU A 88 29.55 -11.54 1.32
N GLY A 89 29.63 -10.57 0.40
CA GLY A 89 29.66 -10.81 -1.05
C GLY A 89 28.28 -10.96 -1.70
N VAL A 90 27.19 -10.72 -0.97
CA VAL A 90 25.82 -10.78 -1.51
C VAL A 90 25.45 -9.44 -2.15
N ASN A 91 25.09 -9.47 -3.44
CA ASN A 91 24.61 -8.29 -4.16
C ASN A 91 23.10 -8.14 -3.99
N VAL A 92 22.68 -7.17 -3.17
CA VAL A 92 21.26 -6.82 -2.97
C VAL A 92 20.95 -5.49 -3.64
N LYS A 93 19.96 -5.49 -4.53
CA LYS A 93 19.39 -4.27 -5.11
C LYS A 93 18.13 -3.88 -4.33
N LEU A 94 18.09 -2.65 -3.81
CA LEU A 94 16.93 -2.13 -3.09
C LEU A 94 16.07 -1.28 -4.03
N ILE A 95 14.77 -1.60 -4.12
CA ILE A 95 13.77 -0.74 -4.75
C ILE A 95 13.11 0.09 -3.64
N ASN A 96 13.47 1.37 -3.53
CA ASN A 96 12.93 2.24 -2.48
C ASN A 96 11.53 2.76 -2.86
N ILE A 97 10.50 2.04 -2.43
CA ILE A 97 9.08 2.41 -2.62
C ILE A 97 8.48 3.19 -1.46
N THR A 98 9.30 3.57 -0.47
CA THR A 98 8.82 4.09 0.82
C THR A 98 8.02 5.37 0.66
N GLN A 99 8.58 6.37 -0.02
CA GLN A 99 7.93 7.66 -0.27
C GLN A 99 6.67 7.49 -1.12
N LEU A 100 6.81 6.80 -2.28
CA LEU A 100 5.70 6.51 -3.19
C LEU A 100 4.49 5.89 -2.47
N THR A 101 4.75 4.95 -1.57
CA THR A 101 3.71 4.22 -0.83
C THR A 101 3.08 5.06 0.27
N GLN A 102 3.89 5.77 1.04
CA GLN A 102 3.40 6.52 2.21
C GLN A 102 2.53 7.71 1.82
N CYS A 103 2.76 8.32 0.66
CA CYS A 103 1.91 9.39 0.13
C CYS A 103 0.49 8.92 -0.21
N ARG A 104 0.24 7.62 -0.38
CA ARG A 104 -1.04 7.08 -0.88
C ARG A 104 -2.08 6.85 0.22
N LYS A 105 -2.34 7.86 1.05
CA LYS A 105 -3.39 7.81 2.08
C LYS A 105 -4.80 7.53 1.54
N ASP A 106 -5.01 7.79 0.25
CA ASP A 106 -6.22 7.54 -0.51
C ASP A 106 -6.45 6.08 -0.91
N ALA A 107 -5.41 5.24 -0.88
CA ALA A 107 -5.45 3.90 -1.47
C ALA A 107 -5.83 2.77 -0.49
N TYR A 108 -6.16 3.12 0.75
CA TYR A 108 -6.57 2.15 1.77
C TYR A 108 -8.04 1.70 1.59
N PRO A 109 -8.39 0.44 1.91
CA PRO A 109 -9.78 -0.03 1.91
C PRO A 109 -10.69 0.74 2.86
N THR A 110 -10.16 1.29 3.96
CA THR A 110 -10.94 1.91 5.03
C THR A 110 -11.97 0.92 5.58
N VAL A 111 -13.27 1.19 5.48
CA VAL A 111 -14.35 0.28 5.89
C VAL A 111 -14.71 -0.74 4.80
N HIS A 112 -14.21 -0.58 3.57
CA HIS A 112 -14.56 -1.40 2.41
C HIS A 112 -13.70 -2.67 2.33
N ARG A 113 -13.60 -3.41 3.44
CA ARG A 113 -12.95 -4.71 3.50
C ARG A 113 -13.94 -5.80 3.91
N LYS A 114 -13.65 -7.04 3.52
CA LYS A 114 -14.38 -8.19 4.05
C LYS A 114 -13.97 -8.40 5.51
N LEU A 115 -14.95 -8.32 6.42
CA LEU A 115 -14.78 -8.72 7.80
C LEU A 115 -15.36 -10.10 8.02
N TRP A 116 -14.60 -10.98 8.65
CA TRP A 116 -15.05 -12.30 9.07
C TRP A 116 -15.76 -12.29 10.44
N ARG A 117 -15.79 -11.12 11.09
CA ARG A 117 -16.50 -10.86 12.33
C ARG A 117 -17.56 -9.78 12.13
N THR A 118 -18.58 -9.81 12.97
CA THR A 118 -19.52 -8.69 13.07
C THR A 118 -18.81 -7.47 13.66
N LEU A 119 -19.17 -6.29 13.16
CA LEU A 119 -18.74 -5.03 13.78
C LEU A 119 -19.49 -4.84 15.09
N THR A 120 -18.79 -4.32 16.10
CA THR A 120 -19.43 -3.81 17.32
C THR A 120 -20.29 -2.60 16.98
N ASP A 121 -21.25 -2.25 17.84
CA ASP A 121 -22.12 -1.09 17.58
C ASP A 121 -21.30 0.21 17.51
N ASP A 122 -20.28 0.35 18.36
CA ASP A 122 -19.31 1.44 18.30
C ASP A 122 -18.57 1.52 16.94
N GLN A 123 -18.21 0.38 16.34
CA GLN A 123 -17.56 0.36 15.03
C GLN A 123 -18.52 0.66 13.87
N LYS A 124 -19.82 0.37 14.03
CA LYS A 124 -20.85 0.75 13.05
C LYS A 124 -21.13 2.25 13.10
N GLU A 125 -21.20 2.81 14.30
CA GLU A 125 -21.41 4.24 14.54
C GLU A 125 -20.17 5.07 14.22
N ASN A 126 -18.97 4.48 14.36
CA ASN A 126 -17.71 5.16 14.09
C ASN A 126 -16.85 4.43 13.03
N PRO A 127 -17.02 4.78 11.74
CA PRO A 127 -16.23 4.22 10.63
C PRO A 127 -14.71 4.36 10.80
N GLN A 128 -14.24 5.40 11.48
CA GLN A 128 -12.80 5.59 11.76
C GLN A 128 -12.23 4.43 12.60
N ARG A 129 -13.02 3.90 13.54
CA ARG A 129 -12.62 2.78 14.40
C ARG A 129 -12.66 1.43 13.68
N ALA A 130 -13.46 1.32 12.63
CA ALA A 130 -13.56 0.11 11.80
C ALA A 130 -12.56 0.09 10.63
N SER A 131 -11.89 1.21 10.35
CA SER A 131 -11.10 1.40 9.15
C SER A 131 -9.79 0.63 9.12
N ASP A 132 -9.52 0.01 7.98
CA ASP A 132 -8.25 -0.61 7.64
C ASP A 132 -7.34 0.38 6.91
N CYS A 133 -6.25 0.76 7.57
CA CYS A 133 -5.21 1.63 7.02
C CYS A 133 -3.86 0.89 6.86
N THR A 134 -3.91 -0.44 6.82
CA THR A 134 -2.71 -1.29 6.73
C THR A 134 -2.64 -2.05 5.41
N HIS A 135 -3.78 -2.42 4.85
CA HIS A 135 -3.88 -3.11 3.55
C HIS A 135 -4.13 -2.13 2.42
N TRP A 136 -3.92 -2.56 1.19
CA TRP A 136 -4.16 -1.74 0.01
C TRP A 136 -5.36 -2.26 -0.78
N CYS A 137 -6.13 -1.34 -1.36
CA CYS A 137 -7.09 -1.71 -2.39
C CYS A 137 -6.37 -2.23 -3.64
N LEU A 138 -7.05 -3.07 -4.41
CA LEU A 138 -6.68 -3.44 -5.76
C LEU A 138 -7.79 -3.03 -6.75
N PRO A 139 -7.44 -2.52 -7.94
CA PRO A 139 -6.09 -2.16 -8.38
C PRO A 139 -5.62 -0.82 -7.78
N GLU A 140 -4.37 -0.70 -7.32
CA GLU A 140 -3.75 0.57 -6.85
C GLU A 140 -2.21 0.42 -6.55
N VAL A 141 -1.83 0.52 -5.27
CA VAL A 141 -0.44 0.65 -4.79
C VAL A 141 0.40 -0.60 -5.08
N PRO A 142 -0.09 -1.82 -4.80
CA PRO A 142 0.67 -3.04 -5.10
C PRO A 142 0.92 -3.23 -6.59
N ASP A 143 0.06 -2.71 -7.47
CA ASP A 143 0.27 -2.84 -8.93
C ASP A 143 1.49 -2.03 -9.37
N VAL A 144 1.66 -0.82 -8.82
CA VAL A 144 2.87 0.00 -9.09
C VAL A 144 4.13 -0.67 -8.55
N TRP A 145 4.06 -1.36 -7.40
CA TRP A 145 5.19 -2.14 -6.90
C TRP A 145 5.57 -3.26 -7.87
N ASN A 146 4.56 -3.94 -8.43
CA ASN A 146 4.77 -5.00 -9.40
C ASN A 146 5.36 -4.44 -10.71
N GLU A 147 4.87 -3.29 -11.20
CA GLU A 147 5.44 -2.62 -12.37
C GLU A 147 6.92 -2.24 -12.17
N LEU A 148 7.25 -1.66 -11.01
CA LEU A 148 8.64 -1.33 -10.66
C LEU A 148 9.51 -2.59 -10.57
N LEU A 149 9.01 -3.64 -9.92
CA LEU A 149 9.72 -4.90 -9.82
C LEU A 149 9.98 -5.52 -11.19
N LEU A 150 8.97 -5.55 -12.06
CA LEU A 150 9.11 -6.05 -13.43
C LEU A 150 10.13 -5.25 -14.23
N ALA A 151 10.12 -3.91 -14.13
CA ALA A 151 11.10 -3.06 -14.79
C ALA A 151 12.54 -3.30 -14.27
N TYR A 152 12.70 -3.69 -13.01
CA TYR A 152 14.00 -4.04 -12.42
C TYR A 152 14.50 -5.44 -12.84
N ILE A 153 13.58 -6.40 -13.01
CA ILE A 153 13.91 -7.77 -13.44
C ILE A 153 14.15 -7.83 -14.95
N PHE A 154 13.35 -7.11 -15.73
CA PHE A 154 13.42 -7.04 -17.19
C PHE A 154 13.75 -5.62 -17.66
N PRO A 155 14.99 -5.15 -17.44
CA PRO A 155 15.40 -3.85 -17.93
C PRO A 155 15.38 -3.82 -19.47
N ALA A 156 15.01 -2.67 -20.03
CA ALA A 156 14.87 -2.47 -21.49
C ALA A 156 16.15 -2.79 -22.31
N THR A 157 17.30 -2.99 -21.66
CA THR A 157 18.52 -3.44 -22.32
C THR A 157 18.40 -4.88 -22.86
N GLU A 158 17.63 -5.75 -22.21
CA GLU A 158 17.41 -7.13 -22.70
C GLU A 158 16.46 -7.17 -23.91
N THR A 159 15.49 -6.25 -23.99
CA THR A 159 14.56 -6.17 -25.12
C THR A 159 15.25 -5.63 -26.38
N VAL A 160 16.15 -4.66 -26.24
CA VAL A 160 16.93 -4.12 -27.37
C VAL A 160 17.93 -5.16 -27.90
N GLU A 161 18.53 -5.97 -27.03
CA GLU A 161 19.40 -7.08 -27.46
C GLU A 161 18.63 -8.20 -28.15
N MET A 162 17.43 -8.53 -27.66
CA MET A 162 16.53 -9.50 -28.31
C MET A 162 16.02 -9.01 -29.67
N GLU A 163 15.60 -7.74 -29.78
CA GLU A 163 15.18 -7.13 -31.05
C GLU A 163 16.37 -7.06 -32.03
N ALA A 164 17.55 -6.63 -31.58
CA ALA A 164 18.75 -6.57 -32.43
C ALA A 164 19.28 -7.96 -32.82
N SER A 165 18.93 -9.02 -32.09
CA SER A 165 19.23 -10.42 -32.42
C SER A 165 18.23 -10.98 -33.44
N TYR A 166 16.94 -10.65 -33.29
CA TYR A 166 15.88 -11.01 -34.23
C TYR A 166 16.06 -10.32 -35.58
N GLU A 167 16.37 -9.02 -35.61
CA GLU A 167 16.64 -8.27 -36.85
C GLU A 167 17.88 -8.79 -37.58
N ARG A 168 18.95 -9.15 -36.85
CA ARG A 168 20.14 -9.81 -37.45
C ARG A 168 19.83 -11.17 -38.08
N SER A 169 18.83 -11.87 -37.55
CA SER A 169 18.37 -13.17 -38.08
C SER A 169 17.38 -13.02 -39.25
N ALA A 170 16.70 -11.88 -39.36
CA ALA A 170 15.72 -11.58 -40.41
C ALA A 170 16.33 -11.00 -41.70
N VAL A 171 17.59 -10.57 -41.67
CA VAL A 171 18.34 -10.01 -42.82
C VAL A 171 19.32 -11.05 -43.42
N GLY A 172 19.22 -12.32 -43.01
CA GLY A 172 20.02 -13.44 -43.52
C GLY A 172 19.35 -14.20 -44.66
#